data_AF-A0A7Y4YZ02-F1
#
_entry.id   AF-A0A7Y4YZ02-F1
#
_cell.length_a   1.000
_cell.length_b   1.000
_cell.length_c   1.000
_cell.angle_alpha   90.00
_cell.angle_beta   90.00
_cell.angle_gamma   90.00
#
_symmetry.space_group_name_H-M   'P 1'
#
loop_
_entity.id
_entity.type
_entity.pdbx_description
1 polymer ?
#
loop_
_entity_poly.entity_id
_entity_poly.type
_entity_poly.pdbx_seq_one_letter_code
_entity_poly.pdbx_strand_id
1 'polypeptide(L)' 'MANKRIDEPTGVETVGHEWDGIEELNNPLPRWWVIT' A
#
# COMPACT_ATOMS: atom_id res chain seq x y z
N MET A 1 12.97 -7.38 10.93
CA MET A 1 11.80 -6.86 10.18
C MET A 1 12.28 -6.48 8.80
N ALA A 2 11.62 -6.93 7.74
CA ALA A 2 11.90 -6.40 6.40
C ALA A 2 11.68 -4.88 6.41
N ASN A 3 12.62 -4.11 5.88
CA ASN A 3 12.46 -2.67 5.71
C ASN A 3 11.33 -2.43 4.71
N LYS A 4 10.13 -2.12 5.20
CA LYS A 4 9.01 -1.73 4.33
C LYS A 4 9.35 -0.40 3.65
N ARG A 5 9.14 -0.35 2.34
CA ARG A 5 9.38 0.86 1.55
C ARG A 5 8.17 1.80 1.69
N ILE A 6 8.44 3.10 1.77
CA ILE A 6 7.42 4.15 1.74
C ILE A 6 7.44 4.71 0.32
N ASP A 7 6.27 4.75 -0.31
CA ASP A 7 6.08 5.39 -1.60
C ASP A 7 6.12 6.92 -1.44
N GLU A 8 7.00 7.61 -2.16
CA GLU A 8 7.21 9.07 -2.00
C GLU A 8 6.00 9.91 -2.43
N PRO A 9 5.32 9.63 -3.56
CA PRO A 9 4.15 10.39 -3.96
C PRO A 9 2.95 10.27 -3.00
N THR A 10 2.70 9.08 -2.45
CA THR A 10 1.52 8.83 -1.61
C THR A 10 1.83 8.90 -0.11
N GLY A 11 3.09 8.73 0.29
CA GLY A 11 3.50 8.61 1.70
C GLY A 11 3.04 7.31 2.37
N VAL A 12 2.59 6.32 1.58
CA VAL A 12 2.01 5.06 2.08
C VAL A 12 3.08 3.96 2.06
N GLU A 13 3.05 3.07 3.05
CA GLU A 13 3.92 1.89 3.07
C GLU A 13 3.46 0.85 2.02
N THR A 14 4.42 0.17 1.39
CA THR A 14 4.10 -0.99 0.53
C THR A 14 3.92 -2.26 1.38
N VAL A 15 3.22 -3.25 0.81
CA VAL A 15 2.97 -4.54 1.47
C VAL A 15 4.23 -5.42 1.58
N GLY A 16 5.27 -5.10 0.80
CA GLY A 16 6.58 -5.77 0.84
C GLY A 16 6.79 -6.87 -0.21
N HIS A 17 5.86 -7.06 -1.16
CA HIS A 17 6.05 -7.91 -2.34
C HIS A 17 6.05 -7.06 -3.60
N GLU A 18 6.90 -7.44 -4.56
CA GLU A 18 7.05 -6.81 -5.87
C GLU A 18 6.81 -7.88 -6.94
N TRP A 19 6.07 -7.48 -7.98
CA TRP A 19 5.74 -8.33 -9.12
C TRP A 19 5.92 -7.52 -10.41
N ASP A 20 6.92 -7.87 -11.21
CA ASP A 20 7.18 -7.24 -12.52
C ASP A 20 7.35 -5.71 -12.45
N GLY A 21 8.04 -5.24 -11.41
CA GLY A 21 8.26 -3.83 -11.11
C GLY A 21 7.08 -3.11 -10.44
N ILE A 22 5.99 -3.82 -10.13
CA ILE A 22 4.79 -3.26 -9.49
C ILE A 22 4.73 -3.69 -8.03
N GLU A 23 4.45 -2.74 -7.14
CA GLU A 23 4.24 -2.96 -5.71
C GLU A 23 2.87 -2.45 -5.27
N GLU A 24 2.30 -3.08 -4.25
CA GLU A 24 0.99 -2.72 -3.70
C GLU A 24 1.13 -1.80 -2.49
N LEU A 25 0.32 -0.72 -2.47
CA LEU A 25 0.22 0.22 -1.35
C LEU A 25 -0.74 -0.33 -0.28
N ASN A 26 -0.33 -0.26 0.99
CA ASN A 26 -1.13 -0.70 2.13
C ASN A 26 -2.15 0.36 2.56
N ASN A 27 -3.13 0.64 1.70
CA ASN A 27 -4.21 1.59 1.98
C ASN A 27 -5.44 0.91 2.61
N PRO A 28 -6.11 1.55 3.58
CA PRO A 28 -7.42 1.09 4.03
C PRO A 28 -8.48 1.27 2.93
N LEU A 29 -9.55 0.48 2.99
CA LEU A 29 -10.69 0.65 2.09
C LEU A 29 -11.30 2.05 2.25
N PRO A 30 -11.77 2.68 1.14
CA PRO A 30 -12.49 3.94 1.23
C PRO A 30 -13.74 3.81 2.11
N ARG A 31 -14.03 4.81 2.95
CA ARG A 31 -15.15 4.73 3.92
C ARG A 31 -16.49 4.34 3.29
N TRP A 32 -16.80 4.86 2.10
CA TRP A 32 -18.06 4.59 1.40
C TRP A 32 -18.22 3.12 0.94
N TRP A 33 -17.12 2.36 0.82
CA TRP A 33 -17.16 0.91 0.56
C TRP A 33 -17.59 0.09 1.80
N VAL A 34 -17.40 0.64 3.00
CA VAL A 34 -17.64 -0.06 4.27
C VAL A 34 -18.97 0.38 4.91
N ILE A 35 -19.65 1.38 4.33
CA ILE A 35 -20.98 1.81 4.75
C ILE A 35 -22.00 0.91 4.04
N THR A 36 -22.45 -0.13 4.73
CA THR A 36 -23.60 -0.98 4.40
C THR A 36 -24.46 -1.18 5.64
#